data_AF-A0A972H360-F1
#
_entry.id   AF-A0A972H360-F1
#
_cell.length_a   1.000
_cell.length_b   1.000
_cell.length_c   1.000
_cell.angle_alpha   90.00
_cell.angle_beta   90.00
_cell.angle_gamma   90.00
#
_symmetry.space_group_name_H-M   'P 1'
#
loop_
_entity.id
_entity.type
_entity.pdbx_description
1 polymer ?
#
loop_
_entity_poly.entity_id
_entity_poly.type
_entity_poly.pdbx_seq_one_letter_code
_entity_poly.pdbx_strand_id
1 'polypeptide(L)'
;MKKQIISICGAHSGCGKTFIAELLLRRLQGSWAAIKYTRTAFYTTVKESTASDDIEGKDTWRMKQAGAEPVLWVQAPEDQIQEPLEIALSMLSEVEGVIIEGNSVIEFLNPDVVIFVFGEDDKRIKESARKILPRADIVIKRTPDNFINNEKVINIILPDGEERLINRIEVLLKTDKKKKLIERIHSLSKDGRIPCPLARRLAEEEGISYKEIGDILNELKIKITNCELGCF
;
A
#
# COMPACT_ATOMS: atom_id res chain seq x y z
N MET A 1 -10.18 7.93 -8.26
CA MET A 1 -9.44 6.68 -8.53
C MET A 1 -9.27 5.91 -7.23
N LYS A 2 -9.15 4.57 -7.27
CA LYS A 2 -8.84 3.78 -6.07
C LYS A 2 -7.38 4.01 -5.68
N LYS A 3 -7.13 4.29 -4.41
CA LYS A 3 -5.79 4.60 -3.88
C LYS A 3 -5.00 3.33 -3.68
N GLN A 4 -3.68 3.44 -3.87
CA GLN A 4 -2.73 2.42 -3.47
C GLN A 4 -2.40 2.57 -1.98
N ILE A 5 -2.28 1.46 -1.26
CA ILE A 5 -1.99 1.42 0.16
C ILE A 5 -0.80 0.50 0.38
N ILE A 6 0.27 1.06 0.94
CA ILE A 6 1.46 0.32 1.36
C ILE A 6 1.54 0.38 2.88
N SER A 7 1.54 -0.77 3.54
CA SER A 7 1.75 -0.84 5.00
C SER A 7 3.19 -1.20 5.32
N ILE A 8 3.80 -0.44 6.23
CA ILE A 8 5.14 -0.66 6.75
C ILE A 8 5.05 -1.10 8.22
N CYS A 9 5.28 -2.39 8.41
CA CYS A 9 5.36 -3.05 9.70
C CYS A 9 6.82 -3.29 10.10
N GLY A 10 7.07 -3.63 11.36
CA GLY A 10 8.42 -3.94 11.78
C GLY A 10 8.52 -4.78 13.04
N ALA A 11 9.69 -5.39 13.21
CA ALA A 11 9.94 -6.39 14.25
C ALA A 11 9.92 -5.80 15.66
N HIS A 12 10.34 -4.54 15.82
CA HIS A 12 10.35 -3.81 17.09
C HIS A 12 10.38 -2.28 16.88
N SER A 13 10.26 -1.50 17.96
CA SER A 13 10.41 -0.04 17.86
C SER A 13 11.85 0.31 17.49
N GLY A 14 12.06 1.25 16.56
CA GLY A 14 13.39 1.64 16.09
C GLY A 14 14.00 0.73 15.01
N CYS A 15 13.29 -0.29 14.50
CA CYS A 15 13.83 -1.17 13.44
C CYS A 15 14.00 -0.50 12.05
N GLY A 16 13.63 0.78 11.89
CA GLY A 16 13.82 1.52 10.64
C GLY A 16 12.59 1.66 9.74
N LYS A 17 11.36 1.41 10.25
CA LYS A 17 10.12 1.59 9.46
C LYS A 17 10.01 2.98 8.83
N THR A 18 10.23 4.04 9.62
CA THR A 18 10.17 5.43 9.14
C THR A 18 11.20 5.71 8.05
N PHE A 19 12.39 5.11 8.14
CA PHE A 19 13.40 5.23 7.08
C PHE A 19 12.88 4.62 5.76
N ILE A 20 12.23 3.46 5.82
CA ILE A 20 11.60 2.87 4.63
C ILE A 20 10.46 3.76 4.13
N ALA A 21 9.63 4.32 5.01
CA ALA A 21 8.57 5.25 4.61
C ALA A 21 9.13 6.46 3.86
N GLU A 22 10.17 7.09 4.38
CA GLU A 22 10.85 8.22 3.72
C GLU A 22 11.42 7.84 2.36
N LEU A 23 12.09 6.67 2.27
CA LEU A 23 12.64 6.20 1.02
C LEU A 23 11.55 6.04 -0.04
N LEU A 24 10.41 5.42 0.32
CA LEU A 24 9.30 5.25 -0.60
C LEU A 24 8.69 6.59 -1.02
N LEU A 25 8.44 7.49 -0.07
CA LEU A 25 7.87 8.80 -0.35
C LEU A 25 8.74 9.64 -1.30
N ARG A 26 10.07 9.54 -1.21
CA ARG A 26 11.00 10.25 -2.11
C ARG A 26 11.10 9.65 -3.51
N ARG A 27 10.80 8.35 -3.66
CA ARG A 27 11.12 7.57 -4.86
C ARG A 27 9.90 7.18 -5.67
N LEU A 28 8.75 6.97 -5.03
CA LEU A 28 7.50 6.64 -5.71
C LEU A 28 6.96 7.87 -6.43
N GLN A 29 6.48 7.65 -7.64
CA GLN A 29 5.83 8.70 -8.44
C GLN A 29 4.37 8.86 -8.02
N GLY A 30 3.79 10.02 -8.31
CA GLY A 30 2.41 10.35 -7.97
C GLY A 30 2.28 11.09 -6.63
N SER A 31 1.05 11.41 -6.24
CA SER A 31 0.75 12.04 -4.95
C SER A 31 0.60 10.98 -3.86
N TRP A 32 1.43 11.09 -2.82
CA TRP A 32 1.42 10.16 -1.68
C TRP A 32 1.17 10.89 -0.37
N ALA A 33 0.24 10.35 0.41
CA ALA A 33 0.05 10.72 1.81
C ALA A 33 0.70 9.69 2.74
N ALA A 34 0.83 10.03 4.01
CA ALA A 34 1.26 9.08 5.03
C ALA A 34 0.34 9.05 6.24
N ILE A 35 0.14 7.86 6.80
CA ILE A 35 -0.50 7.66 8.11
C ILE A 35 0.52 7.04 9.04
N LYS A 36 0.77 7.71 10.17
CA LYS A 36 1.46 7.09 11.29
C LYS A 36 0.42 6.58 12.28
N TYR A 37 0.45 5.28 12.60
CA TYR A 37 -0.33 4.74 13.69
C TYR A 37 0.51 4.60 14.96
N THR A 38 -0.06 4.96 16.11
CA THR A 38 0.54 4.72 17.43
C THR A 38 -0.50 4.17 18.39
N ARG A 39 -0.24 2.98 18.93
CA ARG A 39 -1.12 2.38 19.94
C ARG A 39 -1.13 3.22 21.22
N THR A 40 -2.33 3.50 21.73
CA THR A 40 -2.58 4.18 23.01
C THR A 40 -3.37 3.27 23.94
N ALA A 41 -3.48 3.66 25.22
CA ALA A 41 -4.22 2.87 26.20
C ALA A 41 -5.71 3.23 26.28
N PHE A 42 -6.06 4.51 26.12
CA PHE A 42 -7.41 5.00 26.48
C PHE A 42 -8.00 6.06 25.55
N TYR A 43 -7.22 6.61 24.62
CA TYR A 43 -7.68 7.75 23.82
C TYR A 43 -7.47 7.51 22.34
N THR A 44 -8.38 8.07 21.57
CA THR A 44 -8.40 7.97 20.13
C THR A 44 -8.33 9.36 19.53
N THR A 45 -7.41 9.59 18.61
CA THR A 45 -7.25 10.85 17.89
C THR A 45 -6.79 10.61 16.46
N VAL A 46 -7.37 11.34 15.52
CA VAL A 46 -6.87 11.49 14.15
C VAL A 46 -6.51 12.96 14.00
N LYS A 47 -5.24 13.25 13.72
CA LYS A 47 -4.76 14.62 13.54
C LYS A 47 -3.90 14.71 12.30
N GLU A 48 -4.06 15.78 11.54
CA GLU A 48 -3.09 16.14 10.52
C GLU A 48 -1.84 16.75 11.18
N SER A 49 -0.66 16.32 10.73
CA SER A 49 0.61 16.83 11.22
C SER A 49 0.89 18.21 10.64
N THR A 50 0.64 19.24 11.45
CA THR A 50 0.91 20.64 11.08
C THR A 50 2.35 21.02 11.40
N ALA A 51 2.87 22.07 10.76
CA ALA A 51 4.23 22.56 11.01
C ALA A 51 4.47 23.01 12.47
N SER A 52 3.40 23.34 13.21
CA SER A 52 3.46 23.70 14.63
C SER A 52 3.49 22.50 15.59
N ASP A 53 3.04 21.32 15.15
CA ASP A 53 3.02 20.08 15.95
C ASP A 53 4.23 19.17 15.66
N ASP A 54 4.93 19.42 14.54
CA ASP A 54 6.03 18.60 14.08
C ASP A 54 7.35 18.97 14.78
N ILE A 55 7.68 18.20 15.81
CA ILE A 55 9.00 18.22 16.41
C ILE A 55 10.00 17.67 15.39
N GLU A 56 11.02 18.47 15.08
CA GLU A 56 12.09 18.11 14.14
C GLU A 56 12.68 16.73 14.47
N GLY A 57 12.85 15.90 13.43
CA GLY A 57 13.39 14.55 13.54
C GLY A 57 12.41 13.47 14.02
N LYS A 58 11.16 13.81 14.39
CA LYS A 58 10.11 12.80 14.67
C LYS A 58 9.54 12.21 13.38
N ASP A 59 8.89 11.05 13.51
CA ASP A 59 8.49 10.24 12.34
C ASP A 59 7.52 10.98 11.39
N THR A 60 6.56 11.76 11.91
CA THR A 60 5.62 12.54 11.10
C THR A 60 6.33 13.65 10.32
N TRP A 61 7.22 14.39 10.98
CA TRP A 61 8.06 15.40 10.35
C TRP A 61 8.93 14.79 9.24
N ARG A 62 9.55 13.63 9.50
CA ARG A 62 10.38 12.91 8.52
C ARG A 62 9.59 12.51 7.27
N MET A 63 8.38 11.98 7.45
CA MET A 63 7.50 11.64 6.32
C MET A 63 7.12 12.88 5.51
N LYS A 64 6.79 13.99 6.18
CA LYS A 64 6.45 15.26 5.52
C LYS A 64 7.63 15.80 4.70
N GLN A 65 8.84 15.82 5.28
CA GLN A 65 10.06 16.22 4.56
C GLN A 65 10.42 15.28 3.40
N ALA A 66 9.96 14.03 3.44
CA ALA A 66 10.15 13.08 2.36
C ALA A 66 9.14 13.25 1.20
N GLY A 67 8.16 14.15 1.33
CA GLY A 67 7.19 14.46 0.28
C GLY A 67 5.77 13.96 0.54
N ALA A 68 5.47 13.41 1.73
CA ALA A 68 4.10 13.04 2.06
C ALA A 68 3.22 14.28 2.27
N GLU A 69 2.09 14.35 1.54
CA GLU A 69 1.13 15.44 1.68
C GLU A 69 -0.31 14.94 1.50
N PRO A 70 -1.16 14.96 2.55
CA PRO A 70 -0.84 15.29 3.95
C PRO A 70 -0.27 14.08 4.75
N VAL A 71 0.20 14.35 5.98
CA VAL A 71 0.60 13.32 6.95
C VAL A 71 -0.41 13.31 8.09
N LEU A 72 -1.04 12.17 8.36
CA LEU A 72 -1.97 11.99 9.47
C LEU A 72 -1.35 11.14 10.59
N TRP A 73 -1.48 11.60 11.83
CA TRP A 73 -1.14 10.82 13.01
C TRP A 73 -2.42 10.26 13.64
N VAL A 74 -2.56 8.94 13.55
CA VAL A 74 -3.66 8.17 14.14
C VAL A 74 -3.15 7.54 15.42
N GLN A 75 -3.83 7.84 16.51
CA GLN A 75 -3.55 7.27 17.82
C GLN A 75 -4.82 6.62 18.33
N ALA A 76 -4.78 5.35 18.70
CA ALA A 76 -5.95 4.63 19.20
C ALA A 76 -5.53 3.35 19.94
N PRO A 77 -6.36 2.83 20.87
CA PRO A 77 -6.27 1.45 21.31
C PRO A 77 -6.34 0.48 20.12
N GLU A 78 -5.75 -0.71 20.29
CA GLU A 78 -5.62 -1.69 19.21
C GLU A 78 -6.98 -2.25 18.74
N ASP A 79 -7.91 -2.42 19.67
CA ASP A 79 -9.29 -2.86 19.43
C ASP A 79 -10.21 -1.75 18.89
N GLN A 80 -9.73 -0.50 18.86
CA GLN A 80 -10.50 0.67 18.40
C GLN A 80 -9.87 1.34 17.17
N ILE A 81 -8.86 0.74 16.55
CA ILE A 81 -8.14 1.37 15.42
C ILE A 81 -8.97 1.45 14.13
N GLN A 82 -9.96 0.58 13.95
CA GLN A 82 -10.68 0.45 12.68
C GLN A 82 -11.35 1.77 12.24
N GLU A 83 -12.24 2.31 13.07
CA GLU A 83 -12.98 3.54 12.75
C GLU A 83 -12.05 4.77 12.54
N PRO A 84 -11.06 5.05 13.42
CA PRO A 84 -10.08 6.12 13.20
C PRO A 84 -9.26 5.97 11.92
N LEU A 85 -8.91 4.73 11.55
CA LEU A 85 -8.18 4.44 10.33
C LEU A 85 -9.05 4.69 9.10
N GLU A 86 -10.33 4.28 9.13
CA GLU A 86 -11.31 4.57 8.06
C GLU A 86 -11.50 6.08 7.89
N ILE A 87 -11.64 6.83 9.00
CA ILE A 87 -11.73 8.29 8.98
C ILE A 87 -10.46 8.88 8.34
N ALA A 88 -9.27 8.48 8.81
CA ALA A 88 -8.01 8.97 8.25
C ALA A 88 -7.89 8.66 6.75
N LEU A 89 -8.24 7.45 6.31
CA LEU A 89 -8.23 7.10 4.89
C LEU A 89 -9.22 7.93 4.06
N SER A 90 -10.38 8.27 4.63
CA SER A 90 -11.38 9.11 3.96
C SER A 90 -10.88 10.53 3.71
N MET A 91 -10.17 11.13 4.69
CA MET A 91 -9.54 12.45 4.59
C MET A 91 -8.48 12.54 3.47
N LEU A 92 -7.92 11.40 3.06
CA LEU A 92 -6.90 11.30 2.02
C LEU A 92 -7.49 10.99 0.64
N SER A 93 -8.71 11.45 0.31
CA SER A 93 -9.43 11.09 -0.93
C SER A 93 -8.71 11.46 -2.22
N GLU A 94 -7.95 12.56 -2.20
CA GLU A 94 -7.37 13.19 -3.39
C GLU A 94 -5.97 12.71 -3.77
N VAL A 95 -5.36 11.81 -2.97
CA VAL A 95 -4.02 11.27 -3.25
C VAL A 95 -4.08 9.95 -4.01
N GLU A 96 -3.06 9.66 -4.82
CA GLU A 96 -2.93 8.40 -5.55
C GLU A 96 -2.55 7.24 -4.63
N GLY A 97 -1.76 7.51 -3.59
CA GLY A 97 -1.28 6.49 -2.67
C GLY A 97 -1.18 6.92 -1.21
N VAL A 98 -1.20 5.95 -0.30
CA VAL A 98 -1.03 6.15 1.15
C VAL A 98 -0.01 5.15 1.70
N ILE A 99 1.01 5.65 2.37
CA ILE A 99 1.94 4.83 3.16
C ILE A 99 1.49 4.82 4.62
N ILE A 100 1.33 3.64 5.21
CA ILE A 100 0.86 3.51 6.59
C ILE A 100 1.95 2.84 7.44
N GLU A 101 2.52 3.56 8.41
CA GLU A 101 3.46 3.00 9.38
C GLU A 101 2.70 2.54 10.64
N GLY A 102 2.74 1.23 10.92
CA GLY A 102 2.16 0.69 12.15
C GLY A 102 1.85 -0.80 12.05
N ASN A 103 2.13 -1.55 13.12
CA ASN A 103 1.98 -3.01 13.12
C ASN A 103 0.52 -3.46 13.17
N SER A 104 -0.31 -2.87 14.03
CA SER A 104 -1.69 -3.33 14.24
C SER A 104 -2.64 -2.99 13.09
N VAL A 105 -2.24 -2.09 12.18
CA VAL A 105 -3.05 -1.64 11.04
C VAL A 105 -3.49 -2.81 10.15
N ILE A 106 -2.63 -3.80 9.97
CA ILE A 106 -2.90 -4.91 9.04
C ILE A 106 -4.05 -5.80 9.52
N GLU A 107 -4.39 -5.82 10.81
CA GLU A 107 -5.47 -6.65 11.33
C GLU A 107 -6.84 -6.17 10.85
N PHE A 108 -6.92 -4.88 10.50
CA PHE A 108 -8.16 -4.19 10.13
C PHE A 108 -8.14 -3.68 8.69
N LEU A 109 -7.02 -3.83 7.98
CA LEU A 109 -6.83 -3.36 6.63
C LEU A 109 -6.24 -4.46 5.74
N ASN A 110 -6.55 -4.40 4.45
CA ASN A 110 -5.91 -5.21 3.42
C ASN A 110 -5.10 -4.31 2.46
N PRO A 111 -3.86 -3.95 2.81
CA PRO A 111 -2.98 -3.15 1.94
C PRO A 111 -2.69 -3.84 0.61
N ASP A 112 -2.37 -3.07 -0.42
CA ASP A 112 -1.92 -3.60 -1.71
C ASP A 112 -0.49 -4.18 -1.61
N VAL A 113 0.34 -3.63 -0.70
CA VAL A 113 1.66 -4.16 -0.37
C VAL A 113 1.91 -4.08 1.14
N VAL A 114 2.40 -5.18 1.72
CA VAL A 114 2.86 -5.25 3.12
C VAL A 114 4.37 -5.42 3.18
N ILE A 115 5.05 -4.46 3.80
CA ILE A 115 6.50 -4.45 4.02
C ILE A 115 6.78 -4.71 5.50
N PHE A 116 7.65 -5.65 5.81
CA PHE A 116 8.07 -5.96 7.18
C PHE A 116 9.56 -5.70 7.39
N VAL A 117 9.90 -4.87 8.38
CA VAL A 117 11.30 -4.45 8.63
C VAL A 117 11.88 -5.11 9.88
N PHE A 118 12.99 -5.84 9.75
CA PHE A 118 13.66 -6.52 10.88
C PHE A 118 14.62 -5.62 11.70
N GLY A 119 15.19 -4.58 11.09
CA GLY A 119 16.25 -3.76 11.71
C GLY A 119 17.63 -4.41 11.60
N GLU A 120 18.58 -3.94 12.42
CA GLU A 120 19.97 -4.45 12.44
C GLU A 120 20.09 -5.81 13.15
N ASP A 121 19.21 -6.10 14.10
CA ASP A 121 19.11 -7.40 14.75
C ASP A 121 17.90 -8.16 14.19
N ASP A 122 18.16 -9.05 13.23
CA ASP A 122 17.14 -9.85 12.56
C ASP A 122 16.59 -11.01 13.41
N LYS A 123 17.15 -11.23 14.60
CA LYS A 123 16.63 -12.19 15.59
C LYS A 123 15.63 -11.52 16.54
N ARG A 124 15.70 -10.19 16.70
CA ARG A 124 14.85 -9.42 17.60
C ARG A 124 13.49 -9.10 16.97
N ILE A 125 12.50 -9.94 17.28
CA ILE A 125 11.11 -9.75 16.86
C ILE A 125 10.14 -9.85 18.05
N LYS A 126 9.25 -8.86 18.18
CA LYS A 126 8.15 -8.89 19.16
C LYS A 126 7.11 -9.93 18.77
N GLU A 127 6.42 -10.51 19.75
CA GLU A 127 5.39 -11.52 19.50
C GLU A 127 4.25 -11.03 18.62
N SER A 128 3.76 -9.79 18.85
CA SER A 128 2.76 -9.16 17.99
C SER A 128 3.26 -9.00 16.55
N ALA A 129 4.54 -8.71 16.35
CA ALA A 129 5.14 -8.58 15.02
C ALA A 129 5.34 -9.93 14.32
N ARG A 130 5.53 -11.04 15.06
CA ARG A 130 5.65 -12.38 14.46
C ARG A 130 4.40 -12.80 13.71
N LYS A 131 3.21 -12.40 14.18
CA LYS A 131 1.92 -12.69 13.53
C LYS A 131 1.76 -12.00 12.18
N ILE A 132 2.48 -10.88 11.98
CA ILE A 132 2.44 -10.07 10.76
C ILE A 132 3.32 -10.65 9.67
N LEU A 133 4.48 -11.19 10.04
CA LEU A 133 5.51 -11.62 9.10
C LEU A 133 5.00 -12.53 7.97
N PRO A 134 4.11 -13.53 8.21
CA PRO A 134 3.55 -14.35 7.13
C PRO A 134 2.75 -13.57 6.08
N ARG A 135 2.18 -12.42 6.47
CA ARG A 135 1.40 -11.53 5.58
C ARG A 135 2.28 -10.56 4.80
N ALA A 136 3.59 -10.54 5.03
CA ALA A 136 4.50 -9.65 4.33
C ALA A 136 4.74 -10.11 2.88
N ASP A 137 4.64 -9.17 1.95
CA ASP A 137 5.05 -9.35 0.56
C ASP A 137 6.55 -9.10 0.41
N ILE A 138 7.07 -8.16 1.21
CA ILE A 138 8.49 -7.79 1.25
C ILE A 138 8.99 -7.80 2.69
N VAL A 139 10.17 -8.37 2.91
CA VAL A 139 10.88 -8.38 4.18
C VAL A 139 12.19 -7.63 4.03
N ILE A 140 12.35 -6.54 4.78
CA ILE A 140 13.57 -5.73 4.77
C ILE A 140 14.52 -6.17 5.88
N LYS A 141 15.78 -6.44 5.50
CA LYS A 141 16.90 -6.64 6.41
C LYS A 141 17.96 -5.55 6.22
N ARG A 142 18.72 -5.30 7.29
CA ARG A 142 19.88 -4.39 7.29
C ARG A 142 21.19 -5.10 7.64
N THR A 143 21.20 -6.43 7.64
CA THR A 143 22.39 -7.23 7.97
C THR A 143 23.11 -7.66 6.69
N PRO A 144 24.44 -7.61 6.64
CA PRO A 144 25.20 -8.02 5.46
C PRO A 144 25.24 -9.55 5.23
N ASP A 145 24.61 -10.34 6.10
CA ASP A 145 24.70 -11.80 6.05
C ASP A 145 24.15 -12.42 4.76
N ASN A 146 24.85 -13.48 4.34
CA ASN A 146 24.65 -14.19 3.09
C ASN A 146 23.30 -14.94 3.04
N PHE A 147 22.44 -14.49 2.13
CA PHE A 147 21.39 -15.21 1.41
C PHE A 147 20.63 -16.33 2.14
N ILE A 148 19.38 -16.03 2.48
CA ILE A 148 18.30 -16.94 2.11
C ILE A 148 17.79 -16.43 0.77
N ASN A 149 17.90 -17.25 -0.28
CA ASN A 149 17.33 -16.97 -1.60
C ASN A 149 15.80 -17.00 -1.49
N ASN A 150 15.24 -15.95 -0.90
CA ASN A 150 13.81 -15.76 -0.75
C ASN A 150 13.47 -14.47 -1.48
N GLU A 151 12.67 -14.57 -2.54
CA GLU A 151 12.26 -13.45 -3.38
C GLU A 151 11.54 -12.32 -2.61
N LYS A 152 11.07 -12.60 -1.39
CA LYS A 152 10.49 -11.59 -0.51
C LYS A 152 11.53 -10.77 0.25
N VAL A 153 12.75 -11.27 0.43
CA VAL A 153 13.75 -10.64 1.31
C VAL A 153 14.61 -9.66 0.51
N ILE A 154 14.65 -8.41 0.97
CA ILE A 154 15.49 -7.35 0.40
C ILE A 154 16.45 -6.86 1.47
N ASN A 155 17.73 -6.86 1.14
CA ASN A 155 18.76 -6.29 1.98
C ASN A 155 19.02 -4.84 1.55
N ILE A 156 18.56 -3.88 2.35
CA ILE A 156 18.54 -2.47 1.97
C ILE A 156 19.91 -1.80 2.03
N ILE A 157 20.88 -2.41 2.73
CA ILE A 157 22.24 -1.86 2.84
C ILE A 157 23.15 -2.24 1.66
N LEU A 158 22.69 -3.12 0.76
CA LEU A 158 23.42 -3.44 -0.46
C LEU A 158 23.36 -2.25 -1.43
N PRO A 159 24.38 -2.08 -2.32
CA PRO A 159 24.44 -0.93 -3.23
C PRO A 159 23.21 -0.73 -4.11
N ASP A 160 22.48 -1.80 -4.44
CA ASP A 160 21.25 -1.78 -5.24
C ASP A 160 19.98 -2.09 -4.42
N GLY A 161 20.08 -2.13 -3.09
CA GLY A 161 19.00 -2.55 -2.21
C GLY A 161 17.76 -1.65 -2.31
N GLU A 162 17.96 -0.34 -2.35
CA GLU A 162 16.88 0.63 -2.51
C GLU A 162 16.18 0.49 -3.86
N GLU A 163 16.96 0.34 -4.93
CA GLU A 163 16.44 0.18 -6.28
C GLU A 163 15.66 -1.13 -6.44
N ARG A 164 16.16 -2.22 -5.86
CA ARG A 164 15.42 -3.50 -5.80
C ARG A 164 14.10 -3.37 -5.05
N LEU A 165 14.08 -2.61 -3.95
CA LEU A 165 12.87 -2.37 -3.18
C LEU A 165 11.82 -1.64 -4.02
N ILE A 166 12.18 -0.53 -4.65
CA ILE A 166 11.24 0.26 -5.47
C ILE A 166 10.71 -0.58 -6.63
N ASN A 167 11.59 -1.25 -7.38
CA ASN A 167 11.17 -2.11 -8.49
C ASN A 167 10.24 -3.24 -8.03
N ARG A 168 10.51 -3.85 -6.87
CA ARG A 168 9.64 -4.91 -6.34
C ARG A 168 8.26 -4.38 -5.97
N ILE A 169 8.19 -3.22 -5.33
CA ILE A 169 6.91 -2.58 -4.97
C ILE A 169 6.09 -2.26 -6.22
N GLU A 170 6.72 -1.65 -7.24
CA GLU A 170 6.01 -1.33 -8.48
C GLU A 170 5.42 -2.57 -9.17
N VAL A 171 6.18 -3.67 -9.21
CA VAL A 171 5.71 -4.95 -9.76
C VAL A 171 4.52 -5.47 -8.97
N LEU A 172 4.56 -5.42 -7.64
CA LEU A 172 3.46 -5.88 -6.79
C LEU A 172 2.21 -5.03 -6.97
N LEU A 173 2.34 -3.70 -6.96
CA LEU A 173 1.23 -2.77 -7.18
C LEU A 173 0.58 -2.95 -8.56
N LYS A 174 1.38 -3.13 -9.62
CA LYS A 174 0.88 -3.41 -10.97
C LYS A 174 0.15 -4.75 -11.02
N THR A 175 0.71 -5.78 -10.39
CA THR A 175 0.11 -7.13 -10.36
C THR A 175 -1.21 -7.14 -9.60
N ASP A 176 -1.25 -6.50 -8.44
CA ASP A 176 -2.46 -6.41 -7.62
C ASP A 176 -3.56 -5.57 -8.28
N LYS A 177 -3.20 -4.45 -8.92
CA LYS A 177 -4.13 -3.67 -9.77
C LYS A 177 -4.74 -4.54 -10.86
N LYS A 178 -3.91 -5.31 -11.60
CA LYS A 178 -4.40 -6.22 -12.65
C LYS A 178 -5.33 -7.30 -12.09
N LYS A 179 -4.97 -7.91 -10.95
CA LYS A 179 -5.79 -8.94 -10.30
C LYS A 179 -7.17 -8.40 -9.91
N LYS A 180 -7.21 -7.23 -9.24
CA LYS A 180 -8.46 -6.57 -8.83
C LYS A 180 -9.34 -6.19 -10.02
N LEU A 181 -8.74 -5.71 -11.11
CA LEU A 181 -9.45 -5.44 -12.36
C LEU A 181 -10.11 -6.71 -12.91
N ILE A 182 -9.37 -7.82 -12.97
CA ILE A 182 -9.90 -9.11 -13.44
C ILE A 182 -11.06 -9.58 -12.55
N GLU A 183 -10.95 -9.48 -11.23
CA GLU A 183 -12.04 -9.80 -10.30
C GLU A 183 -13.29 -8.95 -10.56
N ARG A 184 -13.12 -7.65 -10.84
CA ARG A 184 -14.20 -6.72 -11.18
C ARG A 184 -14.83 -7.02 -12.54
N ILE A 185 -14.03 -7.41 -13.52
CA ILE A 185 -14.54 -7.88 -14.82
C ILE A 185 -15.42 -9.12 -14.60
N HIS A 186 -14.95 -10.10 -13.83
CA HIS A 186 -15.71 -11.32 -13.57
C HIS A 186 -17.01 -11.06 -12.82
N SER A 187 -17.01 -10.17 -11.82
CA SER A 187 -18.24 -9.84 -11.07
C SER A 187 -19.29 -9.11 -11.91
N LEU A 188 -18.86 -8.35 -12.92
CA LEU A 188 -19.72 -7.61 -13.86
C LEU A 188 -20.11 -8.43 -15.10
N SER A 189 -19.49 -9.60 -15.29
CA SER A 189 -19.74 -10.48 -16.44
C SER A 189 -20.73 -11.58 -16.07
N LYS A 190 -21.58 -11.95 -17.04
CA LYS A 190 -22.51 -13.08 -16.91
C LYS A 190 -22.37 -14.01 -18.10
N ASP A 191 -22.19 -15.30 -17.85
CA ASP A 191 -22.03 -16.34 -18.89
C ASP A 191 -20.95 -16.00 -19.94
N GLY A 192 -19.81 -15.47 -19.48
CA GLY A 192 -18.70 -15.06 -20.33
C GLY A 192 -19.02 -13.86 -21.24
N ARG A 193 -19.98 -13.01 -20.84
CA ARG A 193 -20.38 -11.81 -21.59
C ARG A 193 -20.44 -10.57 -20.69
N ILE A 194 -20.13 -9.42 -21.28
CA ILE A 194 -20.24 -8.10 -20.63
C ILE A 194 -20.86 -7.07 -21.59
N PRO A 195 -21.85 -6.26 -21.16
CA PRO A 195 -22.38 -5.19 -21.99
C PRO A 195 -21.33 -4.10 -22.29
N CYS A 196 -21.30 -3.58 -23.52
CA CYS A 196 -20.39 -2.53 -23.96
C CYS A 196 -20.39 -1.28 -23.05
N PRO A 197 -21.55 -0.75 -22.59
CA PRO A 197 -21.57 0.39 -21.66
C PRO A 197 -20.87 0.08 -20.33
N LEU A 198 -20.98 -1.15 -19.86
CA LEU A 198 -20.38 -1.58 -18.59
C LEU A 198 -18.86 -1.73 -18.72
N ALA A 199 -18.39 -2.28 -19.84
CA ALA A 199 -16.96 -2.37 -20.15
C ALA A 199 -16.31 -0.99 -20.30
N ARG A 200 -16.99 -0.03 -20.96
CA ARG A 200 -16.52 1.36 -21.09
C ARG A 200 -16.46 2.07 -19.74
N ARG A 201 -17.53 1.99 -18.94
CA ARG A 201 -17.55 2.54 -17.60
C ARG A 201 -16.41 1.99 -16.75
N LEU A 202 -16.19 0.67 -16.82
CA LEU A 202 -15.08 0.03 -16.11
C LEU A 202 -13.73 0.59 -16.53
N ALA A 203 -13.50 0.80 -17.83
CA ALA A 203 -12.26 1.38 -18.34
C ALA A 203 -12.03 2.83 -17.84
N GLU A 204 -13.09 3.65 -17.85
CA GLU A 204 -13.05 5.02 -17.33
C GLU A 204 -12.73 5.06 -15.84
N GLU A 205 -13.41 4.23 -15.05
CA GLU A 205 -13.21 4.17 -13.60
C GLU A 205 -11.80 3.69 -13.21
N GLU A 206 -11.18 2.84 -14.04
CA GLU A 206 -9.84 2.29 -13.84
C GLU A 206 -8.73 3.11 -14.49
N GLY A 207 -9.11 4.13 -15.28
CA GLY A 207 -8.20 5.03 -16.00
C GLY A 207 -7.43 4.34 -17.13
N ILE A 208 -8.00 3.32 -17.76
CA ILE A 208 -7.39 2.59 -18.88
C ILE A 208 -8.11 2.87 -20.19
N SER A 209 -7.44 2.64 -21.32
CA SER A 209 -8.05 2.87 -22.63
C SER A 209 -9.14 1.83 -22.94
N TYR A 210 -10.12 2.19 -23.79
CA TYR A 210 -11.11 1.23 -24.28
C TYR A 210 -10.51 0.07 -25.07
N LYS A 211 -9.33 0.28 -25.67
CA LYS A 211 -8.57 -0.79 -26.33
C LYS A 211 -8.03 -1.76 -25.30
N GLU A 212 -7.40 -1.24 -24.24
CA GLU A 212 -6.81 -2.06 -23.18
C GLU A 212 -7.85 -2.92 -22.45
N ILE A 213 -9.02 -2.37 -22.09
CA ILE A 213 -10.09 -3.22 -21.52
C ILE A 213 -10.56 -4.29 -22.51
N GLY A 214 -10.62 -3.98 -23.81
CA GLY A 214 -10.97 -4.93 -24.86
C GLY A 214 -9.95 -6.07 -24.97
N ASP A 215 -8.66 -5.75 -24.93
CA ASP A 215 -7.57 -6.73 -24.95
C ASP A 215 -7.65 -7.66 -23.72
N ILE A 216 -7.91 -7.10 -22.52
CA ILE A 216 -8.08 -7.90 -21.30
C ILE A 216 -9.31 -8.81 -21.41
N LEU A 217 -10.45 -8.30 -21.88
CA LEU A 217 -11.65 -9.11 -22.08
C LEU A 217 -11.41 -10.27 -23.07
N ASN A 218 -10.66 -10.02 -24.13
CA ASN A 218 -10.25 -11.04 -25.10
C ASN A 218 -9.35 -12.11 -24.45
N GLU A 219 -8.34 -11.70 -23.67
CA GLU A 219 -7.49 -12.62 -22.89
C GLU A 219 -8.33 -13.53 -21.96
N LEU A 220 -9.32 -12.95 -21.29
CA LEU A 220 -10.25 -13.65 -20.40
C LEU A 220 -11.33 -14.45 -21.13
N LYS A 221 -11.38 -14.39 -22.47
CA LYS A 221 -12.42 -15.01 -23.31
C LYS A 221 -13.85 -14.53 -22.99
N ILE A 222 -13.98 -13.28 -22.58
CA ILE A 222 -15.27 -12.62 -22.28
C ILE A 222 -15.69 -11.79 -23.49
N LYS A 223 -16.91 -12.00 -23.99
CA LYS A 223 -17.44 -11.31 -25.17
C LYS A 223 -18.19 -10.04 -24.80
N ILE A 224 -17.92 -8.96 -25.54
CA ILE A 224 -18.73 -7.74 -25.47
C ILE A 224 -20.08 -7.97 -26.14
N THR A 225 -21.16 -7.47 -25.53
CA THR A 225 -22.52 -7.46 -26.10
C THR A 225 -23.15 -6.07 -26.03
N ASN A 226 -24.28 -5.85 -26.70
CA ASN A 226 -25.06 -4.61 -26.62
C ASN A 226 -24.21 -3.38 -26.98
N CYS A 227 -23.52 -3.43 -28.12
CA CYS A 227 -22.67 -2.33 -28.56
C CYS A 227 -23.52 -1.08 -28.87
N GLU A 228 -23.18 0.06 -28.24
CA GLU A 228 -23.88 1.33 -28.47
C GLU A 228 -23.69 1.88 -29.90
N LEU A 229 -22.65 1.41 -30.60
CA LEU A 229 -22.37 1.75 -32.00
C LEU A 229 -23.03 0.76 -32.99
N GLY A 230 -23.75 -0.25 -32.49
CA GLY A 230 -24.39 -1.27 -33.33
C GLY A 230 -23.42 -2.28 -33.97
N CYS A 231 -22.19 -2.41 -33.47
CA CYS A 231 -21.20 -3.32 -34.05
C CYS A 231 -21.43 -4.80 -33.70
N PHE A 232 -22.01 -5.09 -32.52
CA PHE A 232 -22.23 -6.43 -31.97
C PHE A 232 -23.45 -6.48 -31.04
#